data_AF-A0A4R4YU33-F1
#
_entry.id   AF-A0A4R4YU33-F1
#
_cell.length_a   1.000
_cell.length_b   1.000
_cell.length_c   1.000
_cell.angle_alpha   90.00
_cell.angle_beta   90.00
_cell.angle_gamma   90.00
#
_symmetry.space_group_name_H-M   'P 1'
#
loop_
_entity.id
_entity.type
_entity.pdbx_description
1 polymer ?
#
loop_
_entity_poly.entity_id
_entity_poly.type
_entity_poly.pdbx_seq_one_letter_code
_entity_poly.pdbx_strand_id
1 'polypeptide(L)'
;MTAVYLVTLVLLACGAAASLYRLARGPSMLDRAVALDVLTALSMCGVGAFAVARDDYSDLPILLVLSLLGFVGAVSLARFYSGRSQ
;
A
#
# COMPACT_ATOMS: atom_id res chain seq x y z
N MET A 1 19.78 16.07 -1.00
CA MET A 1 19.19 14.78 -0.58
C MET A 1 18.03 14.96 0.39
N THR A 2 18.15 15.78 1.44
CA THR A 2 17.07 16.03 2.41
C THR A 2 15.75 16.50 1.78
N ALA A 3 15.80 17.42 0.80
CA ALA A 3 14.60 17.89 0.12
C ALA A 3 13.83 16.77 -0.60
N VAL A 4 14.55 15.83 -1.22
CA VAL A 4 13.95 14.67 -1.92
C VAL A 4 13.22 13.79 -0.91
N TYR A 5 13.86 13.46 0.23
CA TYR A 5 13.20 12.66 1.28
C TYR A 5 11.96 13.35 1.86
N LEU A 6 12.02 14.66 2.06
CA LEU A 6 10.90 15.43 2.61
C LEU A 6 9.71 15.42 1.63
N VAL A 7 9.97 15.64 0.34
CA VAL A 7 8.93 15.55 -0.71
C VAL A 7 8.34 14.14 -0.78
N THR A 8 9.18 13.09 -0.78
CA THR A 8 8.72 11.70 -0.79
C THR A 8 7.83 11.39 0.42
N LEU A 9 8.22 11.82 1.62
CA LEU A 9 7.47 11.57 2.85
C LEU A 9 6.12 12.31 2.82
N VAL A 10 6.09 13.56 2.34
CA VAL A 10 4.84 14.33 2.17
C VAL A 10 3.91 13.63 1.17
N LEU A 11 4.41 13.20 0.02
CA LEU A 11 3.60 12.51 -0.98
C LEU A 11 3.05 11.18 -0.45
N LEU A 12 3.87 10.40 0.27
CA LEU A 12 3.45 9.17 0.91
C LEU A 12 2.38 9.42 1.98
N ALA A 13 2.56 10.44 2.81
CA ALA A 13 1.59 10.81 3.85
C ALA A 13 0.26 11.26 3.24
N CYS A 14 0.29 12.08 2.17
CA CYS A 14 -0.91 12.47 1.44
C CYS A 14 -1.61 11.26 0.81
N GLY A 15 -0.86 10.35 0.19
CA GLY A 15 -1.39 9.10 -0.36
C GLY A 15 -2.03 8.22 0.70
N ALA A 16 -1.38 8.06 1.86
CA ALA A 16 -1.88 7.27 2.98
C ALA A 16 -3.14 7.89 3.60
N ALA A 17 -3.19 9.23 3.74
CA ALA A 17 -4.39 9.91 4.18
C ALA A 17 -5.55 9.74 3.20
N ALA A 18 -5.29 9.83 1.90
CA ALA A 18 -6.30 9.62 0.87
C ALA A 18 -6.81 8.16 0.81
N SER A 19 -5.93 7.18 0.96
CA SER A 19 -6.32 5.76 1.01
C SER A 19 -7.11 5.44 2.28
N LEU A 20 -6.70 5.96 3.45
CA LEU A 20 -7.45 5.83 4.70
C LEU A 20 -8.84 6.49 4.58
N TYR A 21 -8.93 7.64 3.94
CA TYR A 21 -10.21 8.30 3.67
C TYR A 21 -11.13 7.43 2.80
N ARG A 22 -10.62 6.85 1.70
CA ARG A 22 -11.38 5.91 0.87
C ARG A 22 -11.75 4.62 1.62
N LEU A 23 -10.87 4.12 2.47
CA LEU A 23 -11.14 2.94 3.29
C LEU A 23 -12.32 3.18 4.26
N ALA A 24 -12.39 4.36 4.87
CA ALA A 24 -13.44 4.72 5.81
C ALA A 24 -14.78 5.04 5.13
N ARG A 25 -14.76 5.83 4.04
CA ARG A 25 -15.98 6.30 3.35
C ARG A 25 -16.39 5.48 2.13
N GLY A 26 -15.61 4.49 1.73
CA GLY A 26 -15.87 3.70 0.53
C GLY A 26 -17.27 3.06 0.56
N PRO A 27 -18.09 3.25 -0.50
CA PRO A 27 -19.48 2.76 -0.55
C PRO A 27 -19.55 1.25 -0.81
N SER A 28 -18.54 0.68 -1.48
CA SER A 28 -18.45 -0.75 -1.82
C SER A 28 -17.37 -1.44 -1.01
N MET A 29 -17.60 -2.71 -0.65
CA MET A 29 -16.57 -3.57 -0.05
C MET A 29 -15.34 -3.70 -0.97
N LEU A 30 -15.54 -3.68 -2.29
CA LEU A 30 -14.44 -3.71 -3.26
C LEU A 30 -13.59 -2.44 -3.17
N ASP A 31 -14.23 -1.27 -3.06
CA ASP A 31 -13.54 0.02 -2.97
C ASP A 31 -12.66 0.09 -1.72
N ARG A 32 -13.19 -0.38 -0.58
CA ARG A 32 -12.44 -0.49 0.67
C ARG A 32 -11.25 -1.43 0.56
N ALA A 33 -11.44 -2.58 -0.09
CA ALA A 33 -10.38 -3.56 -0.22
C ALA A 33 -9.27 -3.11 -1.18
N VAL A 34 -9.62 -2.40 -2.26
CA VAL A 34 -8.63 -1.71 -3.12
C VAL A 34 -7.90 -0.62 -2.34
N ALA A 35 -8.60 0.15 -1.49
CA ALA A 35 -7.94 1.15 -0.65
C ALA A 35 -6.92 0.53 0.34
N LEU A 36 -7.20 -0.66 0.86
CA LEU A 36 -6.25 -1.43 1.68
C LEU A 36 -5.03 -1.92 0.89
N ASP A 37 -5.22 -2.37 -0.35
CA ASP A 37 -4.12 -2.77 -1.22
C ASP A 37 -3.20 -1.59 -1.54
N VAL A 38 -3.78 -0.42 -1.86
CA VAL A 38 -3.04 0.83 -2.05
C VAL A 38 -2.28 1.24 -0.79
N LEU A 39 -2.87 1.09 0.40
CA LEU A 39 -2.18 1.37 1.66
C LEU A 39 -0.98 0.43 1.88
N THR A 40 -1.09 -0.82 1.46
CA THR A 40 -0.01 -1.81 1.52
C THR A 40 1.13 -1.44 0.57
N ALA A 41 0.81 -1.02 -0.66
CA ALA A 41 1.78 -0.50 -1.61
C ALA A 41 2.49 0.77 -1.11
N LEU A 42 1.76 1.72 -0.52
CA LEU A 42 2.34 2.92 0.08
C LEU A 42 3.28 2.59 1.24
N SER A 43 2.93 1.57 2.04
CA SER A 43 3.79 1.08 3.12
C SER A 43 5.12 0.52 2.58
N MET A 44 5.10 -0.24 1.47
CA MET A 44 6.34 -0.68 0.82
C MET A 44 7.21 0.49 0.38
N CYS A 45 6.62 1.50 -0.25
CA CYS A 45 7.36 2.68 -0.68
C CYS A 45 7.99 3.42 0.51
N GLY A 46 7.30 3.46 1.65
CA GLY A 46 7.83 4.00 2.91
C GLY A 46 9.03 3.22 3.43
N VAL A 47 8.94 1.89 3.50
CA VAL A 47 10.05 1.03 3.95
C VAL A 47 11.23 1.12 2.97
N GLY A 48 10.98 1.12 1.65
CA GLY A 48 12.03 1.28 0.64
C GLY A 48 12.75 2.63 0.75
N ALA A 49 12.00 3.73 0.92
CA ALA A 49 12.59 5.04 1.14
C ALA A 49 13.43 5.10 2.43
N PHE A 50 12.99 4.40 3.49
CA PHE A 50 13.71 4.30 4.76
C PHE A 50 15.02 3.49 4.64
N ALA A 51 14.99 2.35 3.94
CA ALA A 51 16.17 1.55 3.68
C ALA A 51 17.25 2.35 2.93
N VAL A 52 16.84 3.08 1.88
CA VAL A 52 17.75 3.96 1.12
C VAL A 52 18.25 5.13 1.97
N ALA A 53 17.42 5.67 2.88
CA ALA A 53 17.84 6.75 3.77
C ALA A 53 18.89 6.32 4.81
N ARG A 54 18.87 5.04 5.21
CA ARG A 54 19.83 4.47 6.17
C ARG A 54 21.03 3.79 5.53
N ASP A 55 20.98 3.56 4.23
CA ASP A 55 21.93 2.72 3.48
C ASP A 55 22.09 1.32 4.09
N ASP A 56 21.00 0.82 4.69
CA ASP A 56 20.88 -0.50 5.31
C ASP A 56 19.68 -1.21 4.69
N TYR A 57 19.93 -2.37 4.10
CA TYR A 57 18.99 -3.15 3.31
C TYR A 57 18.48 -4.38 4.07
N SER A 58 18.72 -4.44 5.38
CA SER A 58 18.21 -5.51 6.26
C SER A 58 16.67 -5.58 6.27
N ASP A 59 15.99 -4.51 5.87
CA ASP A 59 14.52 -4.42 5.76
C ASP A 59 13.95 -4.95 4.44
N LEU A 60 14.77 -5.36 3.46
CA LEU A 60 14.29 -5.91 2.19
C LEU A 60 13.33 -7.11 2.32
N PRO A 61 13.50 -8.05 3.27
CA PRO A 61 12.52 -9.10 3.51
C PRO A 61 11.12 -8.57 3.86
N ILE A 62 11.01 -7.40 4.47
CA ILE A 62 9.71 -6.77 4.77
C ILE A 62 8.99 -6.40 3.47
N LEU A 63 9.71 -5.85 2.48
CA LEU A 63 9.14 -5.55 1.16
C LEU A 63 8.64 -6.82 0.47
N LEU A 64 9.38 -7.93 0.58
CA LEU A 64 8.97 -9.22 0.03
C LEU A 64 7.65 -9.69 0.64
N VAL A 65 7.52 -9.65 1.97
CA VAL A 65 6.31 -10.04 2.69
C VAL A 65 5.12 -9.15 2.31
N LEU A 66 5.33 -7.83 2.26
CA LEU A 66 4.30 -6.89 1.82
C LEU A 66 3.88 -7.18 0.37
N SER A 67 4.81 -7.61 -0.50
CA SER A 67 4.53 -7.86 -1.92
C SER A 67 3.62 -9.05 -2.08
N LEU A 68 3.87 -10.09 -1.29
CA LEU A 68 3.00 -11.24 -1.22
C LEU A 68 1.63 -10.85 -0.64
N LEU A 69 1.60 -10.00 0.40
CA LEU A 69 0.35 -9.56 1.02
C LEU A 69 -0.55 -8.80 0.04
N GLY A 70 -0.02 -7.81 -0.69
CA GLY A 70 -0.78 -7.06 -1.69
C GLY A 70 -1.28 -7.95 -2.84
N PHE A 71 -0.40 -8.82 -3.35
CA PHE A 71 -0.77 -9.79 -4.39
C PHE A 71 -1.90 -10.74 -3.94
N VAL A 72 -1.77 -11.32 -2.75
CA VAL A 72 -2.80 -12.21 -2.18
C VAL A 72 -4.11 -11.45 -1.98
N GLY A 73 -4.05 -10.21 -1.51
CA GLY A 73 -5.21 -9.33 -1.37
C GLY A 73 -5.96 -9.16 -2.69
N ALA A 74 -5.25 -8.79 -3.76
CA ALA A 74 -5.82 -8.62 -5.11
C ALA A 74 -6.43 -9.93 -5.67
N VAL A 75 -5.76 -11.07 -5.49
CA VAL A 75 -6.27 -12.38 -5.95
C VAL A 75 -7.51 -12.81 -5.16
N SER A 76 -7.53 -12.63 -3.84
CA SER A 76 -8.70 -12.90 -3.01
C SER A 76 -9.90 -12.08 -3.46
N LEU A 77 -9.69 -10.78 -3.73
CA LEU A 77 -10.72 -9.88 -4.26
C LEU A 77 -11.28 -10.38 -5.59
N ALA A 78 -10.41 -10.73 -6.53
CA ALA A 78 -10.82 -11.24 -7.84
C ALA A 78 -11.67 -12.51 -7.72
N ARG A 79 -11.28 -13.44 -6.83
CA ARG A 79 -11.99 -14.72 -6.63
C ARG A 79 -13.37 -14.57 -6.00
N PHE A 80 -13.52 -13.71 -5.00
CA PHE A 80 -14.79 -13.59 -4.27
C PHE A 80 -15.77 -12.61 -4.92
N TYR A 81 -15.28 -11.63 -5.68
CA TYR A 81 -16.15 -10.65 -6.33
C TYR A 81 -16.72 -11.15 -7.68
N SER A 82 -16.03 -12.07 -8.35
CA SER A 82 -16.50 -12.72 -9.59
C SER A 82 -17.68 -13.69 -9.38
N GLY A 83 -18.01 -14.04 -8.13
CA GLY A 83 -19.08 -14.98 -7.81
C GLY A 83 -20.49 -14.39 -7.63
N ARG A 84 -20.72 -13.10 -7.97
CA ARG A 84 -22.05 -12.44 -7.80
C ARG A 84 -22.71 -11.97 -9.10
N SER A 85 -22.26 -12.43 -10.26
CA SER A 85 -22.95 -12.21 -11.54
C SER A 85 -23.70 -13.45 -12.06
N GLN A 86 -24.01 -14.41 -11.19
CA GLN A 86 -25.05 -15.42 -11.42
C GLN A 86 -25.96 -15.51 -10.20
#